data_AF-A0A183IX32-F1
#
_entry.id   AF-A0A183IX32-F1
#
_cell.length_a   1.000
_cell.length_b   1.000
_cell.length_c   1.000
_cell.angle_alpha   90.00
_cell.angle_beta   90.00
_cell.angle_gamma   90.00
#
_symmetry.space_group_name_H-M   'P 1'
#
loop_
_entity.id
_entity.type
_entity.pdbx_description
1 polymer ?
#
loop_
_entity_poly.entity_id
_entity_poly.type
_entity_poly.pdbx_seq_one_letter_code
_entity_poly.pdbx_strand_id
1 'polypeptide(L)'
;MILWLVFFTLTNQDDGVIAEPCPTWGDWRNWTSECTWLPMTSVKTRIEVACGRNISSDSNSIPLPDDFQAPELCGYCSAKLRCRKRPHKENCASIDIENSLCTEYGNICELNPTARAGCNWQIYGEMHRQCIDTPAISDMKREEHRKLMTDVPEMSCTTIGSKCRCCCLPWEPNSQGTECVKPEFNQCRPWKEWTDWSQCLWFPQGWMVRNIRQHCALDYKVDIPNMFHAPEGQQFTEKCGFCSFRVRCRKRISTSGCL
;
A
#
# COMPACT_ATOMS: atom_id res chain seq x y z
N MET A 1 -26.57 4.90 -52.03
CA MET A 1 -25.19 4.77 -51.50
C MET A 1 -24.73 6.17 -51.12
N ILE A 2 -24.07 6.29 -49.95
CA ILE A 2 -23.50 7.48 -49.29
C ILE A 2 -24.38 8.03 -48.14
N LEU A 3 -23.88 7.68 -46.94
CA LEU A 3 -24.24 8.13 -45.60
C LEU A 3 -23.98 9.63 -45.41
N TRP A 4 -24.80 10.28 -44.58
CA TRP A 4 -24.39 11.41 -43.76
C TRP A 4 -24.81 11.13 -42.31
N LEU A 5 -23.83 10.80 -41.48
CA LEU A 5 -23.92 10.81 -40.01
C LEU A 5 -23.17 12.06 -39.55
N VAL A 6 -23.90 13.01 -38.98
CA VAL A 6 -23.37 14.21 -38.33
C VAL A 6 -22.78 13.78 -36.99
N PHE A 7 -21.46 13.84 -36.87
CA PHE A 7 -20.78 13.79 -35.57
C PHE A 7 -20.79 15.20 -34.96
N PHE A 8 -21.48 15.34 -33.82
CA PHE A 8 -21.28 16.47 -32.92
C PHE A 8 -19.89 16.33 -32.28
N THR A 9 -18.95 17.19 -32.67
CA THR A 9 -17.73 17.44 -31.89
C THR A 9 -18.08 18.44 -30.80
N LEU A 10 -18.17 17.96 -29.55
CA LEU A 10 -18.03 18.82 -28.37
C LEU A 10 -16.54 19.10 -28.21
N THR A 11 -16.13 20.30 -28.60
CA THR A 11 -14.82 20.88 -28.28
C THR A 11 -14.83 21.27 -26.80
N ASN A 12 -14.18 20.47 -25.95
CA ASN A 12 -13.63 21.00 -24.69
C ASN A 12 -12.26 21.57 -25.00
N GLN A 13 -12.20 22.88 -24.89
CA GLN A 13 -11.03 23.72 -25.04
C GLN A 13 -10.33 23.74 -23.67
N ASP A 14 -9.45 22.78 -23.43
CA ASP A 14 -8.49 22.85 -22.32
C ASP A 14 -7.17 23.39 -22.89
N ASP A 15 -6.70 24.48 -22.30
CA ASP A 15 -5.46 25.17 -22.65
C ASP A 15 -4.27 24.19 -22.68
N GLY A 16 -3.82 23.93 -23.91
CA GLY A 16 -2.85 22.90 -24.23
C GLY A 16 -1.45 23.18 -23.70
N VAL A 17 -1.10 22.57 -22.57
CA VAL A 17 0.25 22.05 -22.38
C VAL A 17 0.19 20.58 -22.81
N ILE A 18 0.63 20.27 -24.04
CA ILE A 18 0.90 18.89 -24.43
C ILE A 18 2.07 18.46 -23.56
N ALA A 19 1.77 17.75 -22.46
CA ALA A 19 2.80 17.18 -21.61
C ALA A 19 3.67 16.27 -22.50
N GLU A 20 4.93 16.66 -22.70
CA GLU A 20 5.83 15.86 -23.52
C GLU A 20 5.90 14.43 -22.97
N PRO A 21 5.82 13.40 -23.83
CA PRO A 21 5.81 12.02 -23.38
C PRO A 21 7.05 11.70 -22.54
N CYS A 22 6.87 10.83 -21.55
CA CYS A 22 7.99 10.35 -20.76
C CYS A 22 8.99 9.57 -21.62
N PRO A 23 10.28 9.56 -21.26
CA PRO A 23 11.27 8.74 -21.94
C PRO A 23 10.87 7.26 -21.96
N THR A 24 11.32 6.54 -22.98
CA THR A 24 11.10 5.10 -23.06
C THR A 24 11.83 4.37 -21.94
N TRP A 25 11.26 3.27 -21.50
CA TRP A 25 11.93 2.36 -20.59
C TRP A 25 13.09 1.67 -21.29
N GLY A 26 14.20 1.53 -20.60
CA GLY A 26 15.22 0.56 -20.96
C GLY A 26 14.76 -0.88 -20.70
N ASP A 27 15.59 -1.83 -21.07
CA ASP A 27 15.30 -3.24 -20.90
C ASP A 27 15.22 -3.65 -19.44
N TRP A 28 14.44 -4.71 -19.20
CA TRP A 28 14.41 -5.38 -17.92
C TRP A 28 15.77 -6.00 -17.60
N ARG A 29 16.27 -5.74 -16.39
CA ARG A 29 17.33 -6.55 -15.81
C ARG A 29 16.83 -7.97 -15.56
N ASN A 30 17.78 -8.88 -15.46
CA ASN A 30 17.49 -10.24 -15.01
C ASN A 30 16.83 -10.22 -13.64
N TRP A 31 15.99 -11.23 -13.40
CA TRP A 31 15.48 -11.53 -12.07
C TRP A 31 16.64 -11.72 -11.08
N THR A 32 16.41 -11.34 -9.83
CA THR A 32 17.31 -11.70 -8.73
C THR A 32 17.52 -13.21 -8.73
N SER A 33 18.76 -13.66 -8.48
CA SER A 33 19.09 -15.09 -8.43
C SER A 33 18.32 -15.77 -7.29
N GLU A 34 18.26 -15.11 -6.15
CA GLU A 34 17.58 -15.57 -4.94
C GLU A 34 16.23 -14.88 -4.72
N CYS A 35 15.39 -15.55 -3.94
CA CYS A 35 14.15 -15.00 -3.42
C CYS A 35 14.44 -13.98 -2.33
N THR A 36 13.90 -12.78 -2.47
CA THR A 36 14.10 -11.72 -1.48
C THR A 36 13.27 -11.99 -0.22
N TRP A 37 13.83 -11.66 0.93
CA TRP A 37 13.25 -11.97 2.24
C TRP A 37 13.37 -10.84 3.24
N LEU A 38 12.55 -10.90 4.29
CA LEU A 38 12.57 -9.97 5.40
C LEU A 38 13.97 -9.86 6.03
N PRO A 39 14.33 -8.68 6.57
CA PRO A 39 13.53 -7.45 6.62
C PRO A 39 13.63 -6.62 5.33
N MET A 40 12.59 -6.63 4.50
CA MET A 40 12.47 -5.75 3.31
C MET A 40 11.72 -4.46 3.69
N THR A 41 12.09 -3.90 4.84
CA THR A 41 11.35 -2.81 5.50
C THR A 41 11.63 -1.44 4.89
N SER A 42 12.52 -1.37 3.89
CA SER A 42 12.75 -0.15 3.14
C SER A 42 12.65 -0.38 1.64
N VAL A 43 11.94 0.53 0.96
CA VAL A 43 11.94 0.63 -0.52
C VAL A 43 13.36 0.71 -1.07
N LYS A 44 14.28 1.33 -0.34
CA LYS A 44 15.71 1.42 -0.69
C LYS A 44 16.33 0.04 -0.90
N THR A 45 16.23 -0.86 0.07
CA THR A 45 16.81 -2.22 -0.04
C THR A 45 16.22 -2.96 -1.23
N ARG A 46 14.91 -2.79 -1.51
CA ARG A 46 14.27 -3.42 -2.68
C ARG A 46 14.86 -2.93 -4.00
N ILE A 47 14.98 -1.60 -4.16
CA ILE A 47 15.54 -1.01 -5.37
C ILE A 47 17.03 -1.36 -5.47
N GLU A 48 17.77 -1.38 -4.37
CA GLU A 48 19.18 -1.80 -4.35
C GLU A 48 19.36 -3.23 -4.86
N VAL A 49 18.55 -4.16 -4.34
CA VAL A 49 18.57 -5.58 -4.73
C VAL A 49 18.11 -5.76 -6.18
N ALA A 50 17.01 -5.13 -6.60
CA ALA A 50 16.45 -5.32 -7.94
C ALA A 50 17.23 -4.55 -9.03
N CYS A 51 17.71 -3.35 -8.72
CA CYS A 51 18.29 -2.42 -9.68
C CYS A 51 19.81 -2.26 -9.56
N GLY A 52 20.46 -2.98 -8.63
CA GLY A 52 21.91 -3.07 -8.43
C GLY A 52 22.59 -1.72 -8.21
N ARG A 53 21.98 -0.82 -7.44
CA ARG A 53 22.49 0.54 -7.25
C ARG A 53 22.33 0.95 -5.80
N ASN A 54 23.41 1.39 -5.15
CA ASN A 54 23.35 2.03 -3.84
C ASN A 54 22.60 3.36 -3.99
N ILE A 55 21.47 3.53 -3.31
CA ILE A 55 20.65 4.73 -3.44
C ILE A 55 21.01 5.67 -2.31
N SER A 56 21.46 6.88 -2.65
CA SER A 56 21.91 7.91 -1.71
C SER A 56 20.77 8.57 -0.93
N SER A 57 19.58 7.97 -0.86
CA SER A 57 18.51 8.50 -0.01
C SER A 57 18.66 7.93 1.40
N ASP A 58 18.64 8.82 2.39
CA ASP A 58 18.48 8.53 3.83
C ASP A 58 17.09 7.97 4.13
N SER A 59 16.69 6.91 3.43
CA SER A 59 15.31 6.46 3.33
C SER A 59 14.88 5.80 4.63
N ASN A 60 14.00 6.48 5.37
CA ASN A 60 12.72 5.98 5.90
C ASN A 60 12.68 4.50 6.32
N SER A 61 13.72 4.00 6.98
CA SER A 61 13.72 2.68 7.57
C SER A 61 12.77 2.76 8.75
N ILE A 62 11.65 2.06 8.68
CA ILE A 62 10.85 1.85 9.88
C ILE A 62 11.55 0.78 10.68
N PRO A 63 11.96 1.09 11.92
CA PRO A 63 12.57 0.10 12.78
C PRO A 63 11.54 -1.00 13.02
N LEU A 64 11.94 -2.24 12.73
CA LEU A 64 11.25 -3.39 13.30
C LEU A 64 11.48 -3.38 14.82
N PRO A 65 10.62 -4.07 15.59
CA PRO A 65 10.89 -4.30 17.01
C PRO A 65 12.32 -4.81 17.22
N ASP A 66 12.99 -4.35 18.27
CA ASP A 66 14.38 -4.73 18.57
C ASP A 66 14.57 -6.24 18.74
N ASP A 67 13.50 -6.94 19.15
CA ASP A 67 13.43 -8.38 19.34
C ASP A 67 12.89 -9.14 18.10
N PHE A 68 12.71 -8.47 16.96
CA PHE A 68 12.26 -9.13 15.75
C PHE A 68 13.32 -10.08 15.20
N GLN A 69 13.00 -11.36 15.23
CA GLN A 69 13.74 -12.38 14.52
C GLN A 69 12.96 -12.76 13.25
N ALA A 70 13.56 -12.49 12.09
CA ALA A 70 13.00 -12.94 10.83
C ALA A 70 12.99 -14.48 10.81
N PRO A 71 11.84 -15.14 10.56
CA PRO A 71 11.81 -16.58 10.35
C PRO A 71 12.49 -16.94 9.02
N GLU A 72 12.64 -18.22 8.74
CA GLU A 72 12.99 -18.67 7.38
C GLU A 72 11.90 -18.29 6.36
N LEU A 73 12.25 -18.36 5.07
CA LEU A 73 11.34 -18.08 3.96
C LEU A 73 10.03 -18.89 4.11
N CYS A 74 8.90 -18.18 4.19
CA CYS A 74 7.60 -18.77 4.49
C CYS A 74 6.44 -17.95 3.89
N GLY A 75 5.24 -18.54 3.95
CA GLY A 75 3.94 -17.88 3.83
C GLY A 75 3.65 -17.30 2.44
N TYR A 76 4.36 -17.73 1.39
CA TYR A 76 4.30 -17.08 0.08
C TYR A 76 4.71 -15.59 0.12
N CYS A 77 5.51 -15.19 1.10
CA CYS A 77 5.90 -13.80 1.33
C CYS A 77 7.21 -13.38 0.64
N SER A 78 7.90 -14.32 -0.01
CA SER A 78 9.15 -14.07 -0.72
C SER A 78 8.92 -13.93 -2.22
N ALA A 79 9.74 -13.11 -2.87
CA ALA A 79 9.64 -12.88 -4.31
C ALA A 79 11.01 -12.61 -4.93
N LYS A 80 11.18 -13.04 -6.18
CA LYS A 80 12.23 -12.53 -7.06
C LYS A 80 11.82 -11.17 -7.58
N LEU A 81 12.80 -10.29 -7.75
CA LEU A 81 12.58 -8.93 -8.24
C LEU A 81 13.35 -8.73 -9.54
N ARG A 82 12.82 -7.90 -10.43
CA ARG A 82 13.59 -7.33 -11.54
C ARG A 82 13.25 -5.85 -11.69
N CYS A 83 14.12 -5.14 -12.39
CA CYS A 83 14.06 -3.69 -12.51
C CYS A 83 14.36 -3.23 -13.92
N ARG A 84 13.67 -2.18 -14.36
CA ARG A 84 14.03 -1.39 -15.54
C ARG A 84 14.06 0.10 -15.17
N LYS A 85 14.77 0.88 -15.98
CA LYS A 85 15.01 2.30 -15.72
C LYS A 85 14.75 3.11 -16.97
N ARG A 86 14.44 4.39 -16.79
CA ARG A 86 14.47 5.39 -17.86
C ARG A 86 15.19 6.64 -17.38
N PRO A 87 15.67 7.50 -18.30
CA PRO A 87 16.20 8.81 -17.94
C PRO A 87 15.23 9.57 -17.03
N HIS A 88 15.77 10.26 -16.04
CA HIS A 88 14.97 11.12 -15.18
C HIS A 88 14.39 12.26 -16.03
N LYS A 89 13.07 12.46 -15.90
CA LYS A 89 12.35 13.60 -16.45
C LYS A 89 11.37 14.06 -15.40
N GLU A 90 11.23 15.38 -15.27
CA GLU A 90 10.20 15.94 -14.40
C GLU A 90 8.85 15.36 -14.80
N ASN A 91 8.05 15.00 -13.79
CA ASN A 91 6.78 14.35 -14.02
C ASN A 91 6.89 13.01 -14.80
N CYS A 92 7.99 12.26 -14.60
CA CYS A 92 8.11 10.86 -14.99
C CYS A 92 8.79 10.01 -13.91
N ALA A 93 8.13 8.95 -13.44
CA ALA A 93 8.77 7.92 -12.62
C ALA A 93 10.04 7.39 -13.30
N SER A 94 11.14 7.19 -12.59
CA SER A 94 12.42 6.83 -13.20
C SER A 94 12.78 5.35 -13.07
N ILE A 95 12.08 4.65 -12.17
CA ILE A 95 12.31 3.25 -11.83
C ILE A 95 10.99 2.50 -11.95
N ASP A 96 11.08 1.27 -12.45
CA ASP A 96 9.98 0.31 -12.45
C ASP A 96 10.49 -1.04 -11.94
N ILE A 97 9.75 -1.64 -11.01
CA ILE A 97 10.08 -2.94 -10.41
C ILE A 97 8.94 -3.89 -10.73
N GLU A 98 9.29 -5.15 -10.97
CA GLU A 98 8.35 -6.25 -11.09
C GLU A 98 8.75 -7.35 -10.11
N ASN A 99 7.75 -8.06 -9.58
CA ASN A 99 7.92 -9.16 -8.66
C ASN A 99 7.43 -10.49 -9.26
N SER A 100 8.02 -11.59 -8.80
CA SER A 100 7.56 -12.95 -9.07
C SER A 100 7.64 -13.74 -7.78
N LEU A 101 6.50 -14.19 -7.28
CA LEU A 101 6.40 -14.88 -6.00
C LEU A 101 7.14 -16.22 -6.01
N CYS A 102 7.87 -16.50 -4.95
CA CYS A 102 8.55 -17.78 -4.77
C CYS A 102 7.64 -18.77 -4.06
N THR A 103 6.86 -19.52 -4.84
CA THR A 103 5.80 -20.40 -4.34
C THR A 103 6.31 -21.64 -3.61
N GLU A 104 7.59 -21.98 -3.74
CA GLU A 104 8.26 -23.06 -3.03
C GLU A 104 8.32 -22.81 -1.50
N TYR A 105 8.22 -21.55 -1.07
CA TYR A 105 8.23 -21.16 0.35
C TYR A 105 6.81 -20.93 0.89
N GLY A 106 5.95 -21.94 0.68
CA GLY A 106 4.51 -21.87 0.99
C GLY A 106 4.10 -22.21 2.43
N ASN A 107 5.02 -22.77 3.23
CA ASN A 107 4.74 -23.13 4.63
C ASN A 107 4.32 -21.90 5.44
N ILE A 108 3.31 -22.02 6.31
CA ILE A 108 2.81 -20.86 7.06
C ILE A 108 3.89 -20.20 7.93
N CYS A 109 3.94 -18.87 7.94
CA CYS A 109 4.87 -18.15 8.80
C CYS A 109 4.41 -18.19 10.25
N GLU A 110 5.34 -18.39 11.17
CA GLU A 110 5.13 -18.17 12.60
C GLU A 110 5.92 -16.93 13.04
N LEU A 111 5.22 -15.92 13.56
CA LEU A 111 5.83 -14.70 14.08
C LEU A 111 5.40 -14.48 15.54
N ASN A 112 6.24 -13.80 16.31
CA ASN A 112 5.83 -13.30 17.62
C ASN A 112 4.84 -12.13 17.44
N PRO A 113 3.90 -11.91 18.38
CA PRO A 113 3.09 -10.70 18.38
C PRO A 113 3.96 -9.48 18.71
N THR A 114 3.68 -8.36 18.06
CA THR A 114 4.31 -7.08 18.37
C THR A 114 3.71 -6.47 19.64
N ALA A 115 4.52 -5.75 20.42
CA ALA A 115 4.05 -5.12 21.65
C ALA A 115 2.90 -4.09 21.44
N ARG A 116 2.85 -3.43 20.28
CA ARG A 116 1.87 -2.37 19.99
C ARG A 116 0.69 -2.83 19.14
N ALA A 117 0.90 -3.74 18.19
CA ALA A 117 -0.08 -4.08 17.17
C ALA A 117 -0.48 -5.57 17.20
N GLY A 118 0.03 -6.35 18.15
CA GLY A 118 -0.19 -7.80 18.20
C GLY A 118 0.24 -8.46 16.89
N CYS A 119 -0.68 -9.22 16.28
CA CYS A 119 -0.45 -9.87 14.98
C CYS A 119 -0.73 -9.00 13.75
N ASN A 120 -1.02 -7.71 13.92
CA ASN A 120 -1.21 -6.80 12.78
C ASN A 120 0.14 -6.35 12.18
N TRP A 121 0.85 -7.27 11.55
CA TRP A 121 2.15 -7.03 10.91
C TRP A 121 2.06 -6.11 9.67
N GLN A 122 0.86 -5.91 9.10
CA GLN A 122 0.62 -4.98 7.98
C GLN A 122 0.94 -3.53 8.34
N ILE A 123 0.86 -3.17 9.63
CA ILE A 123 1.07 -1.80 10.10
C ILE A 123 2.44 -1.23 9.69
N TYR A 124 3.49 -2.05 9.63
CA TYR A 124 4.82 -1.60 9.23
C TYR A 124 4.87 -1.20 7.75
N GLY A 125 4.08 -1.86 6.89
CA GLY A 125 3.92 -1.46 5.49
C GLY A 125 3.18 -0.13 5.35
N GLU A 126 2.16 0.10 6.18
CA GLU A 126 1.43 1.38 6.22
C GLU A 126 2.30 2.53 6.72
N MET A 127 3.09 2.29 7.77
CA MET A 127 4.05 3.28 8.28
C MET A 127 4.99 3.74 7.16
N HIS A 128 5.42 2.84 6.27
CA HIS A 128 6.35 3.20 5.19
C HIS A 128 5.65 4.00 4.11
N ARG A 129 4.41 3.63 3.79
CA ARG A 129 3.55 4.39 2.89
C ARG A 129 3.28 5.81 3.41
N GLN A 130 3.15 6.00 4.73
CA GLN A 130 2.96 7.33 5.30
C GLN A 130 4.19 8.25 5.18
N CYS A 131 5.40 7.70 5.03
CA CYS A 131 6.61 8.52 4.83
C CYS A 131 6.56 9.34 3.53
N ILE A 132 5.77 8.90 2.53
CA ILE A 132 5.58 9.64 1.27
C ILE A 132 4.34 10.52 1.25
N ASP A 133 3.45 10.42 2.25
CA ASP A 133 2.19 11.18 2.31
C ASP A 133 2.36 12.62 2.82
N THR A 134 3.60 13.14 2.82
CA THR A 134 3.88 14.51 3.22
C THR A 134 3.43 15.51 2.14
N PRO A 135 2.98 16.73 2.51
CA PRO A 135 2.52 17.72 1.55
C PRO A 135 3.61 18.17 0.56
N ALA A 136 4.88 18.02 0.92
CA ALA A 136 6.03 18.41 0.10
C ALA A 136 6.35 17.41 -1.02
N ILE A 137 5.76 16.21 -1.00
CA ILE A 137 6.00 15.18 -2.02
C ILE A 137 4.91 15.29 -3.09
N SER A 138 5.35 15.45 -4.34
CA SER A 138 4.45 15.53 -5.50
C SER A 138 3.65 14.24 -5.68
N ASP A 139 2.43 14.33 -6.18
CA ASP A 139 1.52 13.18 -6.37
C ASP A 139 2.18 12.07 -7.21
N MET A 140 3.04 12.45 -8.14
CA MET A 140 3.78 11.48 -8.93
C MET A 140 4.86 10.73 -8.16
N LYS A 141 5.64 11.42 -7.32
CA LYS A 141 6.62 10.75 -6.45
C LYS A 141 5.90 9.82 -5.48
N ARG A 142 4.71 10.22 -5.01
CA ARG A 142 3.84 9.34 -4.21
C ARG A 142 3.41 8.11 -5.02
N GLU A 143 2.98 8.27 -6.26
CA GLU A 143 2.55 7.15 -7.10
C GLU A 143 3.70 6.22 -7.48
N GLU A 144 4.88 6.74 -7.81
CA GLU A 144 6.09 5.94 -8.05
C GLU A 144 6.44 5.10 -6.81
N HIS A 145 6.47 5.72 -5.63
CA HIS A 145 6.76 5.01 -4.40
C HIS A 145 5.63 4.06 -3.97
N ARG A 146 4.36 4.42 -4.21
CA ARG A 146 3.21 3.54 -4.00
C ARG A 146 3.32 2.30 -4.87
N LYS A 147 3.70 2.41 -6.14
CA LYS A 147 3.91 1.26 -7.03
C LYS A 147 5.00 0.34 -6.47
N LEU A 148 6.13 0.92 -6.06
CA LEU A 148 7.24 0.18 -5.42
C LEU A 148 6.83 -0.56 -4.14
N MET A 149 5.80 -0.08 -3.44
CA MET A 149 5.24 -0.70 -2.23
C MET A 149 4.07 -1.66 -2.50
N THR A 150 3.30 -1.46 -3.57
CA THR A 150 2.15 -2.32 -3.91
C THR A 150 2.60 -3.71 -4.35
N ASP A 151 3.82 -3.80 -4.90
CA ASP A 151 4.44 -5.07 -5.30
C ASP A 151 5.19 -5.76 -4.15
N VAL A 152 4.96 -5.34 -2.89
CA VAL A 152 5.40 -6.07 -1.70
C VAL A 152 4.31 -7.08 -1.34
N PRO A 153 4.64 -8.37 -1.15
CA PRO A 153 3.68 -9.34 -0.63
C PRO A 153 3.06 -8.82 0.68
N GLU A 154 1.76 -8.53 0.65
CA GLU A 154 1.04 -7.98 1.78
C GLU A 154 0.70 -9.11 2.75
N MET A 155 1.24 -9.05 3.96
CA MET A 155 1.12 -10.12 4.94
C MET A 155 -0.23 -10.09 5.66
N SER A 156 -1.03 -11.15 5.56
CA SER A 156 -2.24 -11.39 6.34
C SER A 156 -1.93 -12.33 7.50
N CYS A 157 -2.30 -11.94 8.73
CA CYS A 157 -1.94 -12.66 9.95
C CYS A 157 -3.15 -12.90 10.85
N THR A 158 -3.21 -14.07 11.48
CA THR A 158 -4.20 -14.40 12.51
C THR A 158 -3.50 -14.84 13.79
N THR A 159 -4.06 -14.46 14.94
CA THR A 159 -3.58 -14.90 16.26
C THR A 159 -4.05 -16.33 16.54
N ILE A 160 -3.12 -17.26 16.74
CA ILE A 160 -3.41 -18.66 17.12
C ILE A 160 -2.51 -19.03 18.31
N GLY A 161 -3.14 -19.26 19.47
CA GLY A 161 -2.42 -19.40 20.73
C GLY A 161 -1.65 -18.11 21.06
N SER A 162 -0.35 -18.22 21.31
CA SER A 162 0.55 -17.09 21.61
C SER A 162 1.31 -16.55 20.39
N LYS A 163 1.03 -17.06 19.19
CA LYS A 163 1.78 -16.77 17.97
C LYS A 163 0.90 -16.18 16.89
N CYS A 164 1.54 -15.47 15.97
CA CYS A 164 0.94 -14.97 14.75
C CYS A 164 1.21 -15.96 13.62
N ARG A 165 0.14 -16.42 12.98
CA ARG A 165 0.18 -17.30 11.81
C ARG A 165 -0.07 -16.43 10.59
N CYS A 166 0.90 -16.37 9.68
CA CYS A 166 0.88 -15.37 8.60
C CYS A 166 1.13 -15.99 7.22
N CYS A 167 0.44 -15.45 6.23
CA CYS A 167 0.59 -15.73 4.80
C CYS A 167 0.54 -14.40 4.05
N CYS A 168 1.11 -14.31 2.87
CA CYS A 168 1.02 -13.12 2.05
C CYS A 168 -0.05 -13.26 0.98
N LEU A 169 -0.75 -12.17 0.68
CA LEU A 169 -1.81 -12.15 -0.32
C LEU A 169 -1.31 -12.65 -1.68
N PRO A 170 -2.12 -13.41 -2.43
CA PRO A 170 -3.52 -13.76 -2.16
C PRO A 170 -3.72 -15.00 -1.26
N TRP A 171 -2.73 -15.44 -0.47
CA TRP A 171 -2.94 -16.50 0.51
C TRP A 171 -3.21 -15.92 1.90
N GLU A 172 -4.03 -16.64 2.66
CA GLU A 172 -4.39 -16.30 4.03
C GLU A 172 -4.24 -17.54 4.92
N PRO A 173 -3.95 -17.36 6.22
CA PRO A 173 -4.00 -18.46 7.18
C PRO A 173 -5.37 -19.15 7.17
N ASN A 174 -5.41 -20.48 7.18
CA ASN A 174 -6.64 -21.21 7.48
C ASN A 174 -7.06 -20.97 8.95
N SER A 175 -8.28 -21.38 9.31
CA SER A 175 -8.85 -21.14 10.65
C SER A 175 -8.05 -21.78 11.80
N GLN A 176 -7.26 -22.81 11.50
CA GLN A 176 -6.39 -23.50 12.46
C GLN A 176 -4.96 -22.91 12.53
N GLY A 177 -4.62 -22.02 11.59
CA GLY A 177 -3.28 -21.47 11.45
C GLY A 177 -2.19 -22.49 11.14
N THR A 178 -2.53 -23.53 10.38
CA THR A 178 -1.58 -24.60 9.99
C THR A 178 -1.11 -24.47 8.55
N GLU A 179 -1.91 -23.85 7.67
CA GLU A 179 -1.65 -23.80 6.23
C GLU A 179 -2.05 -22.44 5.65
N CYS A 180 -1.36 -22.06 4.57
CA CYS A 180 -1.72 -20.92 3.74
C CYS A 180 -2.66 -21.37 2.64
N VAL A 181 -3.93 -20.96 2.75
CA VAL A 181 -4.96 -21.27 1.76
C VAL A 181 -5.18 -20.06 0.87
N LYS A 182 -5.47 -20.29 -0.40
CA LYS A 182 -5.93 -19.23 -1.29
C LYS A 182 -7.46 -19.15 -1.13
N PRO A 183 -8.01 -18.08 -0.54
CA PRO A 183 -9.45 -17.87 -0.54
C PRO A 183 -9.96 -17.90 -1.97
N GLU A 184 -11.20 -18.37 -2.16
CA GLU A 184 -11.87 -18.27 -3.46
C GLU A 184 -12.19 -16.80 -3.75
N PHE A 185 -11.18 -16.01 -4.13
CA PHE A 185 -11.28 -14.58 -4.42
C PHE A 185 -11.99 -14.27 -5.74
N ASN A 186 -12.59 -15.27 -6.38
CA ASN A 186 -13.24 -15.16 -7.69
C ASN A 186 -14.52 -14.30 -7.68
N GLN A 187 -14.85 -13.65 -6.56
CA GLN A 187 -16.10 -12.92 -6.39
C GLN A 187 -15.95 -11.47 -5.92
N CYS A 188 -14.74 -10.98 -5.60
CA CYS A 188 -14.60 -9.58 -5.21
C CYS A 188 -14.96 -8.68 -6.39
N ARG A 189 -16.02 -7.88 -6.23
CA ARG A 189 -16.39 -6.86 -7.23
C ARG A 189 -15.25 -5.85 -7.38
N PRO A 190 -15.03 -5.29 -8.58
CA PRO A 190 -13.99 -4.30 -8.80
C PRO A 190 -14.22 -3.08 -7.92
N TRP A 191 -13.12 -2.43 -7.53
CA TRP A 191 -13.18 -1.13 -6.88
C TRP A 191 -13.78 -0.09 -7.84
N LYS A 192 -14.65 0.77 -7.31
CA LYS A 192 -15.02 2.02 -7.97
C LYS A 192 -13.84 2.99 -7.98
N GLU A 193 -13.95 4.02 -8.80
CA GLU A 193 -13.00 5.12 -8.86
C GLU A 193 -12.80 5.78 -7.49
N TRP A 194 -11.63 6.40 -7.33
CA TRP A 194 -11.31 7.18 -6.14
C TRP A 194 -12.19 8.44 -6.06
N THR A 195 -12.57 8.82 -4.85
CA THR A 195 -13.08 10.16 -4.57
C THR A 195 -11.96 11.19 -4.65
N ASP A 196 -12.35 12.46 -4.80
CA ASP A 196 -11.44 13.58 -4.52
C ASP A 196 -10.95 13.53 -3.07
N TRP A 197 -9.88 14.27 -2.79
CA TRP A 197 -9.39 14.45 -1.43
C TRP A 197 -10.39 15.21 -0.56
N SER A 198 -10.56 14.76 0.69
CA SER A 198 -11.37 15.45 1.70
C SER A 198 -10.76 16.80 2.11
N GLN A 199 -11.53 17.58 2.87
CA GLN A 199 -10.97 18.66 3.67
C GLN A 199 -10.02 18.10 4.75
N CYS A 200 -9.12 18.94 5.27
CA CYS A 200 -8.19 18.55 6.33
C CYS A 200 -8.95 18.19 7.62
N LEU A 201 -8.86 16.93 8.02
CA LEU A 201 -9.49 16.35 9.21
C LEU A 201 -8.73 16.74 10.48
N TRP A 202 -9.46 16.92 11.59
CA TRP A 202 -8.88 17.32 12.86
C TRP A 202 -9.68 16.77 14.05
N PHE A 203 -9.00 16.70 15.20
CA PHE A 203 -9.60 16.29 16.46
C PHE A 203 -10.85 17.11 16.83
N PRO A 204 -11.77 16.54 17.64
CA PRO A 204 -11.71 15.23 18.30
C PRO A 204 -11.90 14.03 17.35
N GLN A 205 -11.48 12.83 17.75
CA GLN A 205 -11.55 11.64 16.88
C GLN A 205 -12.97 11.34 16.39
N GLY A 206 -14.00 11.54 17.24
CA GLY A 206 -15.39 11.36 16.82
C GLY A 206 -15.80 12.22 15.63
N TRP A 207 -15.24 13.42 15.49
CA TRP A 207 -15.47 14.30 14.34
C TRP A 207 -14.72 13.81 13.10
N MET A 208 -13.49 13.36 13.26
CA MET A 208 -12.72 12.74 12.17
C MET A 208 -13.45 11.51 11.61
N VAL A 209 -13.89 10.61 12.48
CA VAL A 209 -14.65 9.40 12.10
C VAL A 209 -15.95 9.78 11.36
N ARG A 210 -16.69 10.78 11.85
CA ARG A 210 -17.90 11.26 11.19
C ARG A 210 -17.61 11.79 9.78
N ASN A 211 -16.59 12.62 9.63
CA ASN A 211 -16.20 13.19 8.34
C ASN A 211 -15.71 12.12 7.36
N ILE A 212 -14.96 11.12 7.84
CA ILE A 212 -14.56 9.95 7.03
C ILE A 212 -15.80 9.18 6.57
N ARG A 213 -16.78 8.94 7.45
CA ARG A 213 -18.03 8.26 7.06
C ARG A 213 -18.79 9.04 6.00
N GLN A 214 -18.91 10.36 6.16
CA GLN A 214 -19.62 11.24 5.22
C GLN A 214 -18.92 11.33 3.87
N HIS A 215 -17.62 11.66 3.86
CA HIS A 215 -16.81 11.70 2.64
C HIS A 215 -16.76 10.32 1.96
N CYS A 216 -16.68 9.28 2.80
CA CYS A 216 -16.88 7.89 2.50
C CYS A 216 -18.18 7.58 1.75
N ALA A 217 -19.29 8.16 2.20
CA ALA A 217 -20.64 7.58 2.13
C ALA A 217 -20.74 6.18 2.77
N LEU A 218 -20.01 5.92 3.87
CA LEU A 218 -20.03 4.64 4.60
C LEU A 218 -21.31 4.49 5.43
N ASP A 219 -21.91 3.30 5.42
CA ASP A 219 -23.00 2.95 6.33
C ASP A 219 -22.47 2.91 7.79
N TYR A 220 -23.33 3.20 8.76
CA TYR A 220 -23.02 3.20 10.18
C TYR A 220 -22.54 1.82 10.69
N LYS A 221 -22.81 0.75 9.94
CA LYS A 221 -22.37 -0.62 10.23
C LYS A 221 -20.88 -0.87 10.02
N VAL A 222 -20.17 -0.01 9.29
CA VAL A 222 -18.70 -0.13 9.16
C VAL A 222 -18.09 0.33 10.48
N ASP A 223 -17.45 -0.55 11.23
CA ASP A 223 -16.79 -0.14 12.47
C ASP A 223 -15.48 0.57 12.14
N ILE A 224 -15.29 1.77 12.68
CA ILE A 224 -14.02 2.50 12.61
C ILE A 224 -13.54 2.59 14.06
N PRO A 225 -12.55 1.78 14.46
CA PRO A 225 -12.14 1.67 15.85
C PRO A 225 -11.77 3.02 16.43
N ASN A 226 -12.31 3.35 17.60
CA ASN A 226 -11.94 4.54 18.33
C ASN A 226 -10.61 4.31 19.05
N MET A 227 -9.50 4.51 18.34
CA MET A 227 -8.15 4.23 18.85
C MET A 227 -7.59 5.28 19.83
N PHE A 228 -8.23 6.44 19.98
CA PHE A 228 -7.75 7.54 20.82
C PHE A 228 -8.82 7.98 21.82
N HIS A 229 -8.53 7.73 23.09
CA HIS A 229 -9.30 8.23 24.22
C HIS A 229 -8.58 9.44 24.81
N ALA A 230 -9.04 10.63 24.44
CA ALA A 230 -8.58 11.85 25.08
C ALA A 230 -9.09 11.88 26.54
N PRO A 231 -8.28 12.37 27.51
CA PRO A 231 -8.77 12.64 28.85
C PRO A 231 -10.00 13.56 28.83
N GLU A 232 -10.89 13.39 29.80
CA GLU A 232 -12.06 14.25 29.93
C GLU A 232 -11.63 15.71 30.10
N GLY A 233 -12.27 16.62 29.36
CA GLY A 233 -11.93 18.06 29.37
C GLY A 233 -10.69 18.43 28.56
N GLN A 234 -10.04 17.51 27.85
CA GLN A 234 -8.92 17.83 26.95
C GLN A 234 -9.34 18.86 25.90
N GLN A 235 -8.63 19.99 25.87
CA GLN A 235 -8.77 20.99 24.83
C GLN A 235 -7.94 20.61 23.61
N PHE A 236 -8.53 20.74 22.41
CA PHE A 236 -7.83 20.57 21.14
C PHE A 236 -7.53 21.95 20.58
N THR A 237 -6.26 22.20 20.26
CA THR A 237 -5.82 23.45 19.63
C THR A 237 -6.27 23.51 18.17
N GLU A 238 -5.97 24.62 17.49
CA GLU A 238 -6.06 24.69 16.04
C GLU A 238 -5.16 23.65 15.35
N LYS A 239 -5.43 23.40 14.05
CA LYS A 239 -4.68 22.45 13.21
C LYS A 239 -3.20 22.81 13.19
N CYS A 240 -2.34 21.91 13.65
CA CYS A 240 -0.91 22.16 13.78
C CYS A 240 -0.07 20.87 13.59
N GLY A 241 1.25 21.05 13.47
CA GLY A 241 2.23 19.96 13.55
C GLY A 241 2.16 18.90 12.46
N PHE A 242 1.55 19.18 11.30
CA PHE A 242 1.26 18.19 10.26
C PHE A 242 0.38 17.01 10.74
N CYS A 243 -0.29 17.15 11.89
CA CYS A 243 -1.18 16.12 12.44
C CYS A 243 -2.56 16.08 11.74
N SER A 244 -2.88 17.10 10.93
CA SER A 244 -4.12 17.17 10.16
C SER A 244 -3.89 16.53 8.80
N PHE A 245 -4.80 15.64 8.39
CA PHE A 245 -4.64 14.86 7.16
C PHE A 245 -5.91 14.91 6.31
N ARG A 246 -5.76 14.62 5.02
CA ARG A 246 -6.89 14.42 4.09
C ARG A 246 -7.01 12.93 3.79
N VAL A 247 -8.21 12.49 3.47
CA VAL A 247 -8.46 11.13 3.01
C VAL A 247 -9.09 11.18 1.62
N ARG A 248 -8.91 10.11 0.86
CA ARG A 248 -9.70 9.80 -0.34
C ARG A 248 -10.12 8.34 -0.26
N CYS A 249 -11.22 7.99 -0.88
CA CYS A 249 -11.81 6.67 -0.69
C CYS A 249 -12.14 6.03 -2.02
N ARG A 250 -12.08 4.70 -2.06
CA ARG A 250 -12.66 3.87 -3.10
C ARG A 250 -13.49 2.79 -2.44
N LYS A 251 -14.50 2.31 -3.14
CA LYS A 251 -15.45 1.33 -2.60
C LYS A 251 -15.75 0.25 -3.59
N ARG A 252 -15.99 -0.96 -3.11
CA ARG A 252 -16.61 -2.05 -3.86
C ARG A 252 -17.84 -2.55 -3.11
N ILE A 253 -18.65 -3.34 -3.81
CA ILE A 253 -19.79 -4.02 -3.18
C ILE A 253 -19.22 -5.09 -2.23
N SER A 254 -19.66 -5.05 -0.97
CA SER A 254 -19.24 -6.02 0.04
C SER A 254 -19.57 -7.43 -0.42
N THR A 255 -18.57 -8.30 -0.38
CA THR A 255 -18.66 -9.73 -0.71
C THR A 255 -17.87 -10.47 0.37
N SER A 256 -18.30 -11.68 0.75
CA SER A 256 -17.58 -12.46 1.77
C SER A 256 -16.11 -12.62 1.39
N GLY A 257 -15.19 -12.37 2.32
CA GLY A 257 -13.74 -12.39 2.07
C GLY A 257 -13.18 -11.16 1.34
N CYS A 258 -14.01 -10.15 1.03
CA CYS A 258 -13.59 -8.95 0.31
C CYS A 258 -13.84 -7.70 1.17
N LEU A 259 -12.76 -7.08 1.67
CA LEU A 259 -12.77 -5.76 2.30
C LEU A 259 -13.43 -4.68 1.44
#